data_AF-A0A1H1NIW0-F1
#
_entry.id   AF-A0A1H1NIW0-F1
#
_cell.length_a   1.000
_cell.length_b   1.000
_cell.length_c   1.000
_cell.angle_alpha   90.00
_cell.angle_beta   90.00
_cell.angle_gamma   90.00
#
_symmetry.space_group_name_H-M   'P 1'
#
loop_
_entity.id
_entity.type
_entity.pdbx_description
1 polymer ?
#
loop_
_entity_poly.entity_id
_entity_poly.type
_entity_poly.pdbx_seq_one_letter_code
_entity_poly.pdbx_strand_id
1 'polypeptide(L)'
;MRLTRNGSRGQPNADWRELNDGQILSGEFVISGRDTPHFRCSAHDVFDIYAIDYSPIRELFLGGAVRGSCLCGEVEFQLIGNPTKIYQCHCSLCRKQGGSSSNSAILAEGNNFRWISGQEKISSYVKPTGFRSDFCSRCGSPVPNPLRTTSYYWVPAGLLDDNVSLEVGAHLFIGSKASWDATSSSVPQYETMPELSEFFELMHSRS
;
A
#
# COMPACT_ATOMS: atom_id res chain seq x y z
N MET A 1 -10.29 -52.80 -28.05
CA MET A 1 -11.63 -52.42 -27.57
C MET A 1 -11.64 -52.60 -26.06
N ARG A 2 -11.50 -51.53 -25.29
CA ARG A 2 -11.52 -51.57 -23.82
C ARG A 2 -12.24 -50.33 -23.31
N LEU A 3 -13.30 -50.59 -22.54
CA LEU A 3 -14.13 -49.63 -21.84
C LEU A 3 -13.62 -49.46 -20.39
N THR A 4 -14.04 -48.34 -19.80
CA THR A 4 -14.41 -48.10 -18.39
C THR A 4 -13.48 -47.32 -17.43
N ARG A 5 -14.10 -46.24 -16.90
CA ARG A 5 -14.37 -45.84 -15.50
C ARG A 5 -13.29 -45.21 -14.59
N ASN A 6 -13.49 -43.91 -14.36
CA ASN A 6 -13.73 -43.16 -13.10
C ASN A 6 -13.36 -43.73 -11.71
N GLY A 7 -12.83 -42.81 -10.88
CA GLY A 7 -12.78 -42.82 -9.40
C GLY A 7 -11.38 -43.20 -8.88
N SER A 8 -10.76 -42.59 -7.87
CA SER A 8 -11.24 -41.80 -6.73
C SER A 8 -10.05 -41.11 -6.01
N ARG A 9 -10.40 -40.16 -5.13
CA ARG A 9 -9.57 -39.39 -4.17
C ARG A 9 -8.43 -40.16 -3.47
N GLY A 10 -7.36 -39.43 -3.17
CA GLY A 10 -6.39 -39.74 -2.11
C GLY A 10 -5.49 -38.55 -1.82
N GLN A 11 -5.72 -37.84 -0.70
CA GLN A 11 -4.69 -37.03 -0.06
C GLN A 11 -3.65 -37.97 0.56
N PRO A 12 -2.36 -37.61 0.60
CA PRO A 12 -1.45 -38.12 1.61
C PRO A 12 -1.40 -37.14 2.79
N ASN A 13 -1.74 -37.65 3.97
CA ASN A 13 -1.42 -37.09 5.27
C ASN A 13 0.11 -36.92 5.41
N ALA A 14 0.57 -35.78 5.90
CA ALA A 14 1.89 -35.67 6.52
C ALA A 14 1.69 -35.25 7.98
N ASP A 15 2.13 -36.12 8.87
CA ASP A 15 2.12 -36.01 10.33
C ASP A 15 3.23 -35.04 10.75
N TRP A 16 2.89 -33.94 11.42
CA TRP A 16 3.78 -32.79 11.68
C TRP A 16 4.64 -32.96 12.95
N ARG A 17 4.94 -34.18 13.38
CA ARG A 17 5.56 -34.43 14.71
C ARG A 17 7.02 -34.88 14.74
N GLU A 18 7.72 -35.04 13.61
CA GLU A 18 9.15 -35.44 13.64
C GLU A 18 10.01 -34.70 12.60
N LEU A 19 10.11 -33.37 12.72
CA LEU A 19 11.18 -32.60 12.08
C LEU A 19 11.85 -31.67 13.10
N ASN A 20 12.27 -32.26 14.21
CA ASN A 20 13.34 -31.75 15.05
C ASN A 20 14.46 -32.78 14.97
N ASP A 21 15.32 -32.65 13.96
CA ASP A 21 16.77 -32.92 14.02
C ASP A 21 17.33 -32.80 12.60
N GLY A 22 18.28 -31.90 12.43
CA GLY A 22 18.81 -31.45 11.15
C GLY A 22 19.55 -32.53 10.35
N GLN A 23 18.83 -33.39 9.65
CA GLN A 23 19.38 -34.25 8.60
C GLN A 23 18.46 -34.25 7.37
N ILE A 24 18.90 -33.57 6.31
CA ILE A 24 18.32 -33.70 4.98
C ILE A 24 18.76 -35.06 4.42
N LEU A 25 17.83 -36.00 4.31
CA LEU A 25 18.03 -37.23 3.54
C LEU A 25 17.95 -36.87 2.04
N SER A 26 19.03 -37.16 1.32
CA SER A 26 19.13 -37.01 -0.14
C SER A 26 18.07 -37.88 -0.84
N GLY A 27 17.09 -37.25 -1.49
CA GLY A 27 16.18 -37.89 -2.43
C GLY A 27 16.40 -37.31 -3.84
N GLU A 28 16.67 -38.17 -4.82
CA GLU A 28 16.76 -37.76 -6.23
C GLU A 28 15.36 -37.44 -6.77
N PHE A 29 15.17 -36.21 -7.26
CA PHE A 29 14.01 -35.85 -8.07
C PHE A 29 14.39 -36.00 -9.54
N VAL A 30 13.87 -37.04 -10.21
CA VAL A 30 14.05 -37.23 -11.65
C VAL A 30 12.88 -36.55 -12.38
N ILE A 31 13.14 -35.41 -13.02
CA ILE A 31 12.19 -34.76 -13.92
C ILE A 31 12.45 -35.30 -15.33
N SER A 32 11.63 -36.25 -15.79
CA SER A 32 11.78 -36.82 -17.13
C SER A 32 11.14 -35.89 -18.19
N GLY A 33 11.94 -35.01 -18.77
CA GLY A 33 11.65 -34.30 -20.02
C GLY A 33 12.79 -34.54 -21.00
N ARG A 34 12.48 -35.00 -22.21
CA ARG A 34 13.49 -35.24 -23.27
C ARG A 34 14.06 -33.88 -23.71
N ASP A 35 15.38 -33.83 -23.85
CA ASP A 35 16.19 -32.71 -24.36
C ASP A 35 16.56 -31.61 -23.35
N THR A 36 17.41 -31.95 -22.37
CA THR A 36 18.23 -30.98 -21.63
C THR A 36 19.73 -31.30 -21.79
N PRO A 37 20.59 -30.30 -22.03
CA PRO A 37 22.03 -30.49 -22.10
C PRO A 37 22.58 -30.86 -20.71
N HIS A 38 23.45 -31.88 -20.66
CA HIS A 38 24.15 -32.29 -19.45
C HIS A 38 25.11 -31.18 -18.99
N PHE A 39 24.65 -30.31 -18.08
CA PHE A 39 25.54 -29.47 -17.30
C PHE A 39 26.08 -30.28 -16.12
N ARG A 40 27.38 -30.62 -16.17
CA ARG A 40 28.12 -31.06 -14.99
C ARG A 40 28.41 -29.84 -14.13
N CYS A 41 27.59 -29.58 -13.13
CA CYS A 41 27.99 -28.72 -12.01
C CYS A 41 28.74 -29.58 -10.98
N SER A 42 29.90 -29.08 -10.54
CA SER A 42 30.61 -29.64 -9.38
C SER A 42 29.98 -29.08 -8.09
N ALA A 43 30.10 -29.81 -6.98
CA ALA A 43 29.46 -29.49 -5.70
C ALA A 43 29.93 -28.20 -5.01
N HIS A 44 30.63 -27.30 -5.71
CA HIS A 44 31.02 -25.98 -5.20
C HIS A 44 30.13 -24.84 -5.72
N ASP A 45 29.26 -25.07 -6.70
CA ASP A 45 28.43 -24.02 -7.33
C ASP A 45 27.03 -23.87 -6.71
N VAL A 46 26.79 -24.46 -5.53
CA VAL A 46 25.46 -24.49 -4.88
C VAL A 46 25.19 -23.31 -3.94
N PHE A 47 26.16 -22.40 -3.76
CA PHE A 47 26.08 -21.34 -2.74
C PHE A 47 25.62 -19.95 -3.23
N ASP A 48 25.32 -19.75 -4.52
CA ASP A 48 24.96 -18.43 -5.04
C ASP A 48 23.48 -18.24 -5.43
N ILE A 49 22.60 -19.21 -5.13
CA ILE A 49 21.16 -19.07 -5.46
C ILE A 49 20.41 -18.23 -4.39
N TYR A 50 20.98 -18.07 -3.19
CA TYR A 50 20.39 -17.26 -2.11
C TYR A 50 20.71 -15.76 -2.18
N ALA A 51 21.54 -15.32 -3.14
CA ALA A 51 21.88 -13.91 -3.36
C ALA A 51 21.06 -13.25 -4.46
N ILE A 52 20.04 -13.93 -5.01
CA ILE A 52 19.10 -13.30 -5.93
C ILE A 52 18.15 -12.45 -5.10
N ASP A 53 18.38 -11.14 -5.08
CA ASP A 53 17.43 -10.17 -4.57
C ASP A 53 16.18 -10.22 -5.46
N TYR A 54 15.15 -10.94 -5.00
CA TYR A 54 13.86 -11.06 -5.68
C TYR A 54 12.96 -9.83 -5.48
N SER A 55 13.45 -8.75 -4.83
CA SER A 55 12.68 -7.50 -4.70
C SER A 55 12.17 -6.93 -6.03
N PRO A 56 12.92 -6.94 -7.16
CA PRO A 56 12.42 -6.41 -8.43
C PRO A 56 11.30 -7.28 -9.02
N ILE A 57 11.35 -8.60 -8.78
CA ILE A 57 10.35 -9.55 -9.29
C ILE A 57 9.07 -9.48 -8.44
N ARG A 58 9.17 -9.18 -7.14
CA ARG A 58 7.99 -8.90 -6.29
C ARG A 58 7.26 -7.62 -6.68
N GLU A 59 7.99 -6.55 -7.02
CA GLU A 59 7.42 -5.28 -7.48
C GLU A 59 6.70 -5.38 -8.83
N LEU A 60 7.08 -6.35 -9.67
CA LEU A 60 6.45 -6.60 -10.96
C LEU A 60 5.16 -7.43 -10.88
N PHE A 61 4.97 -8.25 -9.84
CA PHE A 61 3.80 -9.13 -9.67
C PHE A 61 2.74 -8.60 -8.70
N LEU A 62 3.13 -7.76 -7.74
CA LEU A 62 2.23 -6.97 -6.92
C LEU A 62 2.29 -5.56 -7.50
N GLY A 63 1.19 -5.04 -8.05
CA GLY A 63 1.16 -3.67 -8.56
C GLY A 63 1.93 -2.74 -7.61
N GLY A 64 2.90 -2.01 -8.15
CA GLY A 64 4.04 -1.44 -7.41
C GLY A 64 3.68 -0.84 -6.05
N ALA A 65 4.60 -0.93 -5.08
CA ALA A 65 4.36 -0.43 -3.74
C ALA A 65 5.06 0.92 -3.52
N VAL A 66 4.39 1.85 -2.86
CA VAL A 66 4.88 3.21 -2.59
C VAL A 66 5.11 3.37 -1.09
N ARG A 67 6.32 3.75 -0.70
CA ARG A 67 6.69 4.02 0.69
C ARG A 67 6.38 5.47 1.08
N GLY A 68 6.11 5.65 2.36
CA GLY A 68 6.06 6.97 2.95
C GLY A 68 6.48 6.97 4.40
N SER A 69 6.94 8.12 4.86
CA SER A 69 7.45 8.33 6.20
C SER A 69 7.09 9.71 6.74
N CYS A 70 7.05 9.83 8.07
CA CYS A 70 6.96 11.15 8.71
C CYS A 70 8.28 11.92 8.56
N LEU A 71 8.29 13.23 8.87
CA LEU A 71 9.48 14.08 8.68
C LEU A 71 10.75 13.57 9.37
N CYS A 72 10.63 12.88 10.51
CA CYS A 72 11.78 12.30 11.21
C CYS A 72 12.09 10.84 10.84
N GLY A 73 11.32 10.24 9.94
CA GLY A 73 11.47 8.86 9.47
C GLY A 73 11.06 7.78 10.48
N GLU A 74 10.54 8.15 11.65
CA GLU A 74 10.24 7.17 12.71
C GLU A 74 8.88 6.48 12.58
N VAL A 75 7.98 7.04 11.78
CA VAL A 75 6.69 6.45 11.43
C VAL A 75 6.73 6.17 9.94
N GLU A 76 6.62 4.91 9.57
CA GLU A 76 6.74 4.44 8.19
C GLU A 76 5.53 3.62 7.78
N PHE A 77 5.11 3.78 6.53
CA PHE A 77 4.01 3.03 5.94
C PHE A 77 4.28 2.72 4.47
N GLN A 78 3.43 1.86 3.92
CA GLN A 78 3.44 1.47 2.52
C GLN A 78 2.02 1.48 1.96
N LEU A 79 1.89 1.95 0.72
CA LEU A 79 0.73 1.76 -0.13
C LEU A 79 1.02 0.65 -1.13
N ILE A 80 0.08 -0.28 -1.28
CA ILE A 80 0.13 -1.33 -2.29
C ILE A 80 -0.62 -0.82 -3.53
N GLY A 81 0.01 -0.90 -4.68
CA GLY A 81 -0.45 -0.23 -5.90
C GLY A 81 0.06 1.20 -6.01
N ASN A 82 -0.11 1.77 -7.21
CA ASN A 82 0.32 3.13 -7.51
C ASN A 82 -0.87 4.09 -7.42
N PRO A 83 -0.95 4.93 -6.37
CA PRO A 83 -1.96 5.98 -6.32
C PRO A 83 -1.71 6.97 -7.45
N THR A 84 -2.77 7.40 -8.13
CA THR A 84 -2.68 8.35 -9.26
C THR A 84 -3.29 9.70 -8.93
N LYS A 85 -4.22 9.77 -7.97
CA LYS A 85 -4.99 10.97 -7.67
C LYS A 85 -4.87 11.38 -6.20
N ILE A 86 -4.80 12.68 -6.00
CA ILE A 86 -5.00 13.35 -4.70
C ILE A 86 -6.20 14.27 -4.76
N TYR A 87 -6.83 14.51 -3.62
CA TYR A 87 -7.77 15.61 -3.49
C TYR A 87 -7.17 16.70 -2.61
N GLN A 88 -7.65 17.93 -2.79
CA GLN A 88 -7.28 19.05 -1.95
C GLN A 88 -8.48 19.55 -1.15
N CYS A 89 -8.39 19.47 0.17
CA CYS A 89 -9.41 20.01 1.07
C CYS A 89 -9.01 21.39 1.56
N HIS A 90 -9.86 22.37 1.30
CA HIS A 90 -9.64 23.78 1.61
C HIS A 90 -10.29 24.22 2.92
N CYS A 91 -10.93 23.33 3.68
CA CYS A 91 -11.61 23.70 4.93
C CYS A 91 -10.60 24.25 5.97
N SER A 92 -11.09 25.04 6.92
CA SER A 92 -10.21 25.69 7.92
C SER A 92 -9.46 24.72 8.81
N LEU A 93 -10.02 23.53 9.06
CA LEU A 93 -9.37 22.47 9.84
C LEU A 93 -8.19 21.88 9.07
N CYS A 94 -8.36 21.58 7.78
CA CYS A 94 -7.32 21.05 6.92
C CYS A 94 -6.17 22.06 6.71
N ARG A 95 -6.49 23.35 6.54
CA ARG A 95 -5.47 24.41 6.48
C ARG A 95 -4.68 24.53 7.78
N LYS A 96 -5.35 24.48 8.93
CA LYS A 96 -4.68 24.56 10.24
C LYS A 96 -3.83 23.33 10.55
N GLN A 97 -4.28 22.14 10.14
CA GLN A 97 -3.54 20.89 10.31
C GLN A 97 -2.26 20.86 9.46
N GLY A 98 -2.36 21.22 8.17
CA GLY A 98 -1.23 21.16 7.25
C GLY A 98 -0.37 22.43 7.19
N GLY A 99 -0.83 23.53 7.78
CA GLY A 99 -0.14 24.84 7.69
C GLY A 99 -0.11 25.43 6.27
N SER A 100 -0.95 24.94 5.35
CA SER A 100 -0.96 25.30 3.93
C SER A 100 -2.33 25.81 3.46
N SER A 101 -2.45 26.19 2.18
CA SER A 101 -3.72 26.65 1.57
C SER A 101 -4.79 25.56 1.51
N SER A 102 -4.36 24.29 1.48
CA SER A 102 -5.20 23.10 1.51
C SER A 102 -4.43 21.93 2.12
N ASN A 103 -5.16 20.87 2.48
CA ASN A 103 -4.54 19.58 2.72
C ASN A 103 -4.67 18.71 1.47
N SER A 104 -3.55 18.15 0.99
CA SER A 104 -3.49 17.26 -0.15
C SER A 104 -3.39 15.80 0.31
N ALA A 105 -4.35 14.97 -0.09
CA ALA A 105 -4.42 13.61 0.43
C ALA A 105 -4.85 12.58 -0.61
N ILE A 106 -4.36 11.35 -0.40
CA ILE A 106 -4.74 10.13 -1.10
C ILE A 106 -5.79 9.41 -0.26
N LEU A 107 -6.73 8.78 -0.94
CA LEU A 107 -7.64 7.80 -0.35
C LEU A 107 -7.10 6.42 -0.67
N ALA A 108 -6.63 5.70 0.34
CA ALA A 108 -6.12 4.34 0.16
C ALA A 108 -7.12 3.35 0.73
N GLU A 109 -7.53 2.33 -0.04
CA GLU A 109 -8.27 1.21 0.54
C GLU A 109 -7.44 0.53 1.64
N GLY A 110 -8.08 0.10 2.72
CA GLY A 110 -7.39 -0.54 3.85
C GLY A 110 -6.61 -1.80 3.46
N ASN A 111 -7.08 -2.53 2.45
CA ASN A 111 -6.34 -3.67 1.91
C ASN A 111 -5.05 -3.26 1.20
N ASN A 112 -4.95 -2.01 0.75
CA ASN A 112 -3.82 -1.41 0.05
C ASN A 112 -2.95 -0.53 0.97
N PHE A 113 -3.19 -0.50 2.28
CA PHE A 113 -2.40 0.27 3.23
C PHE A 113 -1.74 -0.66 4.26
N ARG A 114 -0.44 -0.46 4.53
CA ARG A 114 0.30 -1.21 5.55
C ARG A 114 1.17 -0.27 6.36
N TRP A 115 1.12 -0.38 7.69
CA TRP A 115 2.15 0.20 8.53
C TRP A 115 3.42 -0.66 8.47
N ILE A 116 4.57 -0.02 8.38
CA ILE A 116 5.88 -0.67 8.44
C ILE A 116 6.43 -0.59 9.87
N SER A 117 6.44 0.61 10.45
CA SER A 117 7.01 0.87 11.78
C SER A 117 6.47 2.15 12.42
N GLY A 118 6.64 2.28 13.75
CA GLY A 118 6.42 3.54 14.47
C GLY A 118 5.00 3.85 14.92
N GLN A 119 4.06 2.91 14.82
CA GLN A 119 2.67 3.14 15.21
C GLN A 119 2.52 3.55 16.68
N GLU A 120 3.43 3.10 17.55
CA GLU A 120 3.50 3.47 18.96
C GLU A 120 3.86 4.95 19.19
N LYS A 121 4.38 5.63 18.16
CA LYS A 121 4.76 7.04 18.18
C LYS A 121 3.68 7.94 17.56
N ILE A 122 2.51 7.39 17.26
CA ILE A 122 1.38 8.15 16.73
C ILE A 122 0.56 8.70 17.88
N SER A 123 0.29 10.00 17.85
CA SER A 123 -0.66 10.68 18.73
C SER A 123 -1.85 11.19 17.92
N SER A 124 -3.00 11.31 18.58
CA SER A 124 -4.26 11.69 17.93
C SER A 124 -4.89 12.92 18.57
N TYR A 125 -5.35 13.84 17.73
CA TYR A 125 -6.27 14.90 18.11
C TYR A 125 -7.64 14.64 17.49
N VAL A 126 -8.69 14.59 18.32
CA VAL A 126 -10.06 14.29 17.88
C VAL A 126 -11.02 15.34 18.42
N LYS A 127 -11.79 15.98 17.53
CA LYS A 127 -12.87 16.89 17.92
C LYS A 127 -14.16 16.11 18.19
N PRO A 128 -15.07 16.64 19.03
CA PRO A 128 -16.42 16.06 19.19
C PRO A 128 -17.20 15.94 17.87
N THR A 129 -16.91 16.81 16.90
CA THR A 129 -17.50 16.77 15.55
C THR A 129 -17.00 15.58 14.69
N GLY A 130 -16.04 14.80 15.20
CA GLY A 130 -15.46 13.66 14.49
C GLY A 130 -14.26 13.98 13.60
N PHE A 131 -13.82 15.25 13.53
CA PHE A 131 -12.54 15.58 12.88
C PHE A 131 -11.41 14.91 13.65
N ARG A 132 -10.52 14.22 12.91
CA ARG A 132 -9.38 13.51 13.46
C ARG A 132 -8.10 13.97 12.75
N SER A 133 -7.05 14.13 13.51
CA SER A 133 -5.69 14.36 13.04
C SER A 133 -4.76 13.46 13.82
N ASP A 134 -4.18 12.48 13.14
CA ASP A 134 -3.10 11.68 13.72
C ASP A 134 -1.76 12.27 13.26
N PHE A 135 -0.77 12.29 14.15
CA PHE A 135 0.53 12.90 13.91
C PHE A 135 1.64 12.16 14.65
N CYS A 136 2.85 12.23 14.13
CA CYS A 136 4.04 11.71 14.80
C CYS A 136 4.32 12.55 16.05
N SER A 137 4.39 11.92 17.22
CA SER A 137 4.64 12.58 18.51
C SER A 137 6.03 13.22 18.61
N ARG A 138 6.98 12.80 17.76
CA ARG A 138 8.35 13.32 17.73
C ARG A 138 8.52 14.56 16.85
N CYS A 139 7.98 14.56 15.63
CA CYS A 139 8.20 15.65 14.66
C CYS A 139 6.95 16.48 14.35
N GLY A 140 5.77 16.05 14.80
CA GLY A 140 4.51 16.76 14.57
C GLY A 140 3.94 16.60 13.16
N SER A 141 4.61 15.91 12.23
CA SER A 141 4.05 15.64 10.91
C SER A 141 2.70 14.93 11.03
N PRO A 142 1.68 15.33 10.24
CA PRO A 142 0.48 14.51 10.11
C PRO A 142 0.88 13.13 9.57
N VAL A 143 0.17 12.08 9.99
CA VAL A 143 0.37 10.70 9.52
C VAL A 143 -0.94 10.10 9.04
N PRO A 144 -0.90 8.99 8.28
CA PRO A 144 -2.11 8.32 7.83
C PRO A 144 -3.05 7.97 8.97
N ASN A 145 -4.36 8.10 8.75
CA ASN A 145 -5.37 7.67 9.72
C ASN A 145 -6.62 7.11 9.04
N PRO A 146 -7.35 6.20 9.71
CA PRO A 146 -8.55 5.60 9.13
C PRO A 146 -9.65 6.65 8.98
N LEU A 147 -10.27 6.67 7.80
CA LEU A 147 -11.48 7.45 7.57
C LEU A 147 -12.65 6.79 8.30
N ARG A 148 -13.27 7.56 9.21
CA ARG A 148 -14.38 7.10 10.05
C ARG A 148 -15.45 6.42 9.21
N THR A 149 -15.96 5.28 9.70
CA THR A 149 -17.07 4.52 9.10
C THR A 149 -16.83 4.06 7.66
N THR A 150 -15.57 3.97 7.22
CA THR A 150 -15.20 3.44 5.89
C THR A 150 -14.05 2.44 6.01
N SER A 151 -13.77 1.72 4.93
CA SER A 151 -12.59 0.85 4.80
C SER A 151 -11.35 1.59 4.32
N TYR A 152 -11.38 2.92 4.22
CA TYR A 152 -10.31 3.72 3.63
C TYR A 152 -9.41 4.37 4.69
N TYR A 153 -8.17 4.59 4.30
CA TYR A 153 -7.22 5.46 4.98
C TYR A 153 -7.14 6.79 4.26
N TRP A 154 -7.10 7.84 5.06
CA TRP A 154 -6.63 9.14 4.66
C TRP A 154 -5.11 9.17 4.77
N VAL A 155 -4.42 9.49 3.67
CA VAL A 155 -2.95 9.50 3.61
C VAL A 155 -2.50 10.87 3.11
N PRO A 156 -1.75 11.66 3.91
CA PRO A 156 -1.19 12.92 3.42
C PRO A 156 -0.20 12.65 2.28
N ALA A 157 -0.42 13.28 1.13
CA ALA A 157 0.39 13.03 -0.06
C ALA A 157 1.85 13.47 0.09
N GLY A 158 2.11 14.48 0.94
CA GLY A 158 3.46 14.98 1.21
C GLY A 158 4.33 14.06 2.07
N LEU A 159 3.84 12.89 2.47
CA LEU A 159 4.63 11.89 3.20
C LEU A 159 5.22 10.80 2.29
N LEU A 160 4.86 10.78 1.00
CA LEU A 160 5.41 9.76 0.11
C LEU A 160 6.90 10.03 -0.11
N ASP A 161 7.71 8.99 0.08
CA ASP A 161 9.17 9.05 -0.11
C ASP A 161 9.53 8.75 -1.58
N ASP A 162 8.73 7.92 -2.23
CA ASP A 162 8.93 7.55 -3.63
C ASP A 162 8.33 8.59 -4.57
N ASN A 163 8.94 8.77 -5.75
CA ASN A 163 8.44 9.70 -6.75
C ASN A 163 7.23 9.09 -7.48
N VAL A 164 6.02 9.54 -7.10
CA VAL A 164 4.76 9.12 -7.71
C VAL A 164 4.16 10.27 -8.51
N SER A 165 3.77 10.00 -9.75
CA SER A 165 3.03 10.96 -10.56
C SER A 165 1.59 11.07 -10.06
N LEU A 166 1.31 12.13 -9.29
CA LEU A 166 0.00 12.41 -8.73
C LEU A 166 -0.65 13.60 -9.45
N GLU A 167 -1.93 13.48 -9.77
CA GLU A 167 -2.76 14.59 -10.25
C GLU A 167 -3.81 14.98 -9.20
N VAL A 168 -4.19 16.26 -9.16
CA VAL A 168 -5.31 16.70 -8.33
C VAL A 168 -6.60 16.29 -9.01
N GLY A 169 -7.34 15.34 -8.44
CA GLY A 169 -8.62 14.86 -8.97
C GLY A 169 -9.82 15.70 -8.55
N ALA A 170 -9.75 16.40 -7.41
CA ALA A 170 -10.86 17.20 -6.89
C ALA A 170 -10.41 18.24 -5.85
N HIS A 171 -11.17 19.34 -5.76
CA HIS A 171 -11.10 20.30 -4.66
C HIS A 171 -12.35 20.22 -3.79
N LEU A 172 -12.17 20.15 -2.48
CA LEU A 172 -13.26 20.10 -1.49
C LEU A 172 -13.29 21.35 -0.62
N PHE A 173 -14.49 21.78 -0.23
CA PHE A 173 -14.73 22.95 0.61
C PHE A 173 -14.14 24.25 0.04
N ILE A 174 -14.30 24.46 -1.26
CA ILE A 174 -13.67 25.58 -1.98
C ILE A 174 -14.10 26.96 -1.46
N GLY A 175 -15.33 27.12 -0.96
CA GLY A 175 -15.77 28.37 -0.32
C GLY A 175 -14.97 28.76 0.93
N SER A 176 -14.19 27.83 1.51
CA SER A 176 -13.26 28.11 2.61
C SER A 176 -11.81 28.35 2.17
N LYS A 177 -11.50 28.37 0.87
CA LYS A 177 -10.15 28.52 0.32
C LYS A 177 -9.41 29.73 0.90
N ALA A 178 -8.10 29.55 1.13
CA ALA A 178 -7.27 30.64 1.64
C ALA A 178 -7.24 31.81 0.65
N SER A 179 -7.24 33.05 1.14
CA SER A 179 -7.25 34.24 0.27
C SER A 179 -6.01 34.37 -0.62
N TRP A 180 -4.89 33.76 -0.21
CA TRP A 180 -3.64 33.73 -0.98
C TRP A 180 -3.55 32.57 -1.98
N ASP A 181 -4.56 31.69 -2.02
CA ASP A 181 -4.55 30.56 -2.93
C ASP A 181 -5.12 30.97 -4.30
N ALA A 182 -4.23 31.06 -5.28
CA ALA A 182 -4.55 31.47 -6.64
C ALA A 182 -5.05 30.32 -7.54
N THR A 183 -5.26 29.11 -7.00
CA THR A 183 -5.62 27.93 -7.79
C THR A 183 -6.86 28.18 -8.68
N SER A 184 -6.66 28.17 -9.99
CA SER A 184 -7.72 27.95 -10.98
C SER A 184 -7.57 26.50 -11.45
N SER A 185 -8.62 25.72 -11.31
CA SER A 185 -8.57 24.29 -11.63
C SER A 185 -9.77 23.90 -12.48
N SER A 186 -9.53 23.11 -13.52
CA SER A 186 -10.56 22.53 -14.38
C SER A 186 -11.18 21.25 -13.81
N VAL A 187 -10.62 20.73 -12.71
CA VAL A 187 -11.12 19.52 -12.05
C VAL A 187 -12.33 19.85 -11.17
N PRO A 188 -13.17 18.86 -10.79
CA PRO A 188 -14.32 19.08 -9.94
C PRO A 188 -13.99 19.87 -8.67
N GLN A 189 -14.81 20.89 -8.38
CA GLN A 189 -14.71 21.73 -7.19
C GLN A 189 -16.03 21.67 -6.42
N TYR A 190 -15.96 21.32 -5.14
CA TYR A 190 -17.13 21.13 -4.30
C TYR A 190 -17.13 22.14 -3.15
N GLU A 191 -18.30 22.71 -2.85
CA GLU A 191 -18.50 23.59 -1.69
C GLU A 191 -18.50 22.83 -0.36
N THR A 192 -18.83 21.54 -0.39
CA THR A 192 -18.88 20.63 0.76
C THR A 192 -18.29 19.26 0.40
N MET A 193 -18.33 18.31 1.33
CA MET A 193 -18.06 16.92 1.01
C MET A 193 -19.18 16.39 0.08
N PRO A 194 -18.86 15.83 -1.10
CA PRO A 194 -19.82 15.12 -1.94
C PRO A 194 -20.22 13.77 -1.32
N GLU A 195 -21.18 13.07 -1.94
CA GLU A 195 -21.52 11.70 -1.54
C GLU A 195 -20.28 10.79 -1.61
N LEU A 196 -20.03 10.05 -0.53
CA LEU A 196 -18.76 9.33 -0.35
C LEU A 196 -18.53 8.27 -1.44
N SER A 197 -19.58 7.60 -1.91
CA SER A 197 -19.47 6.60 -2.98
C SER A 197 -19.00 7.23 -4.29
N GLU A 198 -19.63 8.32 -4.71
CA GLU A 198 -19.25 9.05 -5.94
C GLU A 198 -17.84 9.62 -5.82
N PHE A 199 -17.49 10.12 -4.63
CA PHE A 199 -16.16 10.65 -4.37
C PHE A 199 -15.09 9.56 -4.48
N PHE A 200 -15.33 8.38 -3.90
CA PHE A 200 -14.40 7.27 -3.98
C PHE A 200 -14.25 6.77 -5.42
N GLU A 201 -15.35 6.67 -6.18
CA GLU A 201 -15.30 6.34 -7.60
C GLU A 201 -14.47 7.36 -8.40
N LEU A 202 -14.68 8.67 -8.17
CA LEU A 202 -13.91 9.73 -8.81
C LEU A 202 -12.41 9.57 -8.52
N MET A 203 -12.05 9.36 -7.25
CA MET A 203 -10.66 9.27 -6.81
C MET A 203 -9.93 8.00 -7.29
N HIS A 204 -10.66 6.94 -7.64
CA HIS A 204 -10.07 5.67 -8.11
C HIS A 204 -10.31 5.40 -9.61
N SER A 205 -11.05 6.25 -10.30
CA SER A 205 -11.22 6.16 -11.75
C SER A 205 -9.89 6.37 -12.47
N ARG A 206 -9.62 5.57 -13.50
CA ARG A 206 -8.47 5.78 -14.40
C ARG A 206 -8.75 6.98 -15.30
N SER A 207 -7.75 7.84 -15.49
CA SER A 207 -7.76 8.94 -16.46
C SER A 207 -7.72 8.43 -17.89
#